data_AF-X0VSD2-F1
#
_entry.id   AF-X0VSD2-F1
#
_cell.length_a   1.000
_cell.length_b   1.000
_cell.length_c   1.000
_cell.angle_alpha   90.00
_cell.angle_beta   90.00
_cell.angle_gamma   90.00
#
_symmetry.space_group_name_H-M   'P 1'
#
loop_
_entity.id
_entity.type
_entity.pdbx_description
1 polymer ?
#
loop_
_entity_poly.entity_id
_entity_poly.type
_entity_poly.pdbx_seq_one_letter_code
_entity_poly.pdbx_strand_id
1 'polypeptide(L)'
;TPEQAKDPKVADIQDAGIRESVESYQEMLNNLRATYLESGIVSEEALSDWNEMFNNYTPLQGFEELNEDQSGVGRVGKGFRVSSLKKAKGRNKKAGGSFSETVNKYQEAIIQGGKNKVLQKLYNLIEKNPIIGADDKPVWNVLEAKNKEKLNELIRESNKENSGIIKVLFDGKYKFIRFADPRMAETMKGTTVFNSGDAIPIIRNIAGLNRFLSSMITTYDPEFIFRNFTRDVPAGLVNLVGEQTNKGGFLDGA
;
A
#
# COMPACT_ATOMS: atom_id res chain seq x y z
N THR A 1 -32.68 -10.53 -23.10
CA THR A 1 -33.92 -10.63 -22.30
C THR A 1 -33.56 -10.55 -20.83
N PRO A 2 -34.49 -10.23 -19.91
CA PRO A 2 -34.25 -10.31 -18.46
C PRO A 2 -33.77 -11.70 -18.00
N GLU A 3 -34.07 -12.76 -18.77
CA GLU A 3 -33.56 -14.11 -18.56
C GLU A 3 -32.09 -14.31 -18.95
N GLN A 4 -31.54 -13.50 -19.87
CA GLN A 4 -30.11 -13.48 -20.21
C GLN A 4 -29.28 -12.65 -19.20
N ALA A 5 -29.93 -12.04 -18.22
CA ALA A 5 -29.31 -11.22 -17.18
C ALA A 5 -29.20 -11.94 -15.83
N LYS A 6 -29.36 -13.27 -15.80
CA LYS A 6 -28.94 -14.06 -14.64
C LYS A 6 -27.45 -14.31 -14.77
N ASP A 7 -26.71 -13.84 -13.78
CA ASP A 7 -25.28 -14.12 -13.67
C ASP A 7 -25.05 -15.64 -13.78
N PRO A 8 -24.18 -16.09 -14.70
CA PRO A 8 -23.89 -17.51 -14.83
C PRO A 8 -23.30 -18.01 -13.52
N LYS A 9 -23.81 -19.16 -13.03
CA LYS A 9 -23.25 -19.80 -11.84
C LYS A 9 -22.09 -20.69 -12.27
N VAL A 10 -21.00 -20.64 -11.52
CA VAL A 10 -19.84 -21.50 -11.75
C VAL A 10 -20.22 -22.99 -11.69
N ALA A 11 -21.17 -23.33 -10.82
CA ALA A 11 -21.72 -24.68 -10.70
C ALA A 11 -22.36 -25.22 -11.99
N ASP A 12 -22.81 -24.33 -12.89
CA ASP A 12 -23.47 -24.73 -14.15
C ASP A 12 -22.46 -25.10 -15.26
N ILE A 13 -21.16 -24.87 -15.05
CA ILE A 13 -20.09 -25.20 -16.00
C ILE A 13 -19.89 -26.71 -16.01
N GLN A 14 -20.21 -27.40 -17.11
CA GLN A 14 -20.16 -28.87 -17.18
C GLN A 14 -18.74 -29.44 -17.19
N ASP A 15 -17.80 -28.76 -17.85
CA ASP A 15 -16.40 -29.18 -17.91
C ASP A 15 -15.70 -28.93 -16.58
N ALA A 16 -15.17 -29.99 -15.97
CA ALA A 16 -14.54 -29.92 -14.64
C ALA A 16 -13.27 -29.05 -14.64
N GLY A 17 -12.44 -29.12 -15.69
CA GLY A 17 -11.19 -28.34 -15.76
C GLY A 17 -11.46 -26.85 -15.97
N ILE A 18 -12.47 -26.51 -16.78
CA ILE A 18 -12.92 -25.12 -16.93
C ILE A 18 -13.50 -24.61 -15.61
N ARG A 19 -14.31 -25.42 -14.92
CA ARG A 19 -14.89 -25.05 -13.63
C ARG A 19 -13.81 -24.75 -12.59
N GLU A 20 -12.84 -25.65 -12.41
CA GLU A 20 -11.71 -25.49 -11.50
C GLU A 20 -10.89 -24.22 -11.81
N SER A 21 -10.66 -23.95 -13.10
CA SER A 21 -9.95 -22.75 -13.54
C SER A 21 -10.70 -21.45 -13.19
N VAL A 22 -12.03 -21.46 -13.35
CA VAL A 22 -12.89 -20.32 -12.98
C VAL A 22 -12.94 -20.12 -11.47
N GLU A 23 -13.03 -21.20 -10.69
CA GLU A 23 -13.00 -21.15 -9.22
C GLU A 23 -11.67 -20.57 -8.72
N SER A 24 -10.55 -21.06 -9.23
CA SER A 24 -9.20 -20.55 -8.91
C SER A 24 -9.06 -19.06 -9.27
N TYR A 25 -9.66 -18.65 -10.39
CA TYR A 25 -9.67 -17.25 -10.81
C TYR A 25 -10.49 -16.36 -9.88
N GLN A 26 -11.68 -16.83 -9.47
CA GLN A 26 -12.52 -16.11 -8.49
C GLN A 26 -11.84 -16.02 -7.12
N GLU A 27 -11.16 -17.08 -6.69
CA GLU A 27 -10.37 -17.08 -5.46
C GLU A 27 -9.27 -16.02 -5.51
N MET A 28 -8.54 -15.91 -6.61
CA MET A 28 -7.53 -14.85 -6.80
C MET A 28 -8.15 -13.44 -6.69
N LEU A 29 -9.34 -13.22 -7.26
CA LEU A 29 -10.06 -11.94 -7.13
C LEU A 29 -10.52 -11.66 -5.69
N ASN A 30 -10.93 -12.69 -4.97
CA ASN A 30 -11.30 -12.58 -3.56
C ASN A 30 -10.07 -12.25 -2.69
N ASN A 31 -8.94 -12.91 -2.96
CA ASN A 31 -7.67 -12.62 -2.28
C ASN A 31 -7.16 -11.20 -2.58
N LEU A 32 -7.31 -10.74 -3.82
CA LEU A 32 -7.06 -9.34 -4.21
C LEU A 32 -7.90 -8.36 -3.39
N ARG A 33 -9.21 -8.61 -3.28
CA ARG A 33 -10.14 -7.78 -2.51
C ARG A 33 -9.80 -7.79 -1.02
N ALA A 34 -9.55 -8.97 -0.44
CA ALA A 34 -9.14 -9.13 0.95
C ALA A 34 -7.84 -8.38 1.24
N THR A 35 -6.87 -8.43 0.33
CA THR A 35 -5.59 -7.70 0.46
C THR A 35 -5.83 -6.19 0.52
N TYR A 36 -6.72 -5.64 -0.31
CA TYR A 36 -7.06 -4.22 -0.26
C TYR A 36 -7.76 -3.80 1.04
N LEU A 37 -8.64 -4.66 1.55
CA LEU A 37 -9.34 -4.42 2.81
C LEU A 37 -8.38 -4.46 4.00
N GLU A 38 -7.64 -5.56 4.14
CA GLU A 38 -6.73 -5.79 5.27
C GLU A 38 -5.58 -4.76 5.32
N SER A 39 -5.20 -4.22 4.17
CA SER A 39 -4.21 -3.14 4.11
C SER A 39 -4.81 -1.75 4.32
N GLY A 40 -6.12 -1.61 4.51
CA GLY A 40 -6.82 -0.33 4.70
C GLY A 40 -6.87 0.56 3.44
N ILE A 41 -6.58 0.01 2.26
CA ILE A 41 -6.68 0.73 0.98
C ILE A 41 -8.15 0.96 0.61
N VAL A 42 -9.05 0.06 1.04
CA VAL A 42 -10.50 0.10 0.79
C VAL A 42 -11.22 -0.11 2.13
N SER A 43 -12.40 0.49 2.31
CA SER A 43 -13.27 0.24 3.47
C SER A 43 -14.13 -1.00 3.27
N GLU A 44 -14.61 -1.60 4.37
CA GLU A 44 -15.58 -2.70 4.31
C GLU A 44 -16.83 -2.32 3.51
N GLU A 45 -17.37 -1.12 3.74
CA GLU A 45 -18.52 -0.56 3.00
C GLU A 45 -18.26 -0.56 1.48
N ALA A 46 -17.11 0.00 1.06
CA ALA A 46 -16.76 0.08 -0.36
C ALA A 46 -16.53 -1.30 -0.99
N LEU A 47 -16.08 -2.28 -0.19
CA LEU A 47 -15.94 -3.66 -0.65
C LEU A 47 -17.30 -4.36 -0.76
N SER A 48 -18.21 -4.13 0.18
CA SER A 48 -19.59 -4.64 0.13
C SER A 48 -20.31 -4.13 -1.11
N ASP A 49 -20.28 -2.81 -1.34
CA ASP A 49 -20.85 -2.17 -2.53
C ASP A 49 -20.29 -2.79 -3.81
N TRP A 50 -18.98 -3.06 -3.85
CA TRP A 50 -18.35 -3.69 -5.01
C TRP A 50 -18.86 -5.12 -5.23
N ASN A 51 -18.98 -5.91 -4.16
CA ASN A 51 -19.48 -7.27 -4.25
C ASN A 51 -20.94 -7.32 -4.69
N GLU A 52 -21.78 -6.41 -4.20
CA GLU A 52 -23.20 -6.31 -4.57
C GLU A 52 -23.38 -5.86 -6.03
N MET A 53 -22.60 -4.89 -6.49
CA MET A 53 -22.71 -4.38 -7.86
C MET A 53 -22.17 -5.36 -8.91
N PHE A 54 -21.24 -6.25 -8.55
CA PHE A 54 -20.54 -7.09 -9.51
C PHE A 54 -20.27 -8.51 -8.97
N ASN A 55 -21.27 -9.39 -9.07
CA ASN A 55 -21.19 -10.80 -8.67
C ASN A 55 -20.03 -11.53 -9.38
N ASN A 56 -19.95 -11.41 -10.71
CA ASN A 56 -18.93 -12.02 -11.56
C ASN A 56 -17.95 -10.98 -12.13
N TYR A 57 -17.44 -10.09 -11.27
CA TYR A 57 -16.50 -9.06 -11.72
C TYR A 57 -15.22 -9.66 -12.29
N THR A 58 -14.79 -9.15 -13.45
CA THR A 58 -13.47 -9.45 -14.01
C THR A 58 -12.81 -8.14 -14.44
N PRO A 59 -11.55 -7.85 -14.03
CA PRO A 59 -10.90 -6.62 -14.43
C PRO A 59 -10.62 -6.63 -15.93
N LEU A 60 -11.22 -5.68 -16.63
CA LEU A 60 -10.97 -5.39 -18.04
C LEU A 60 -10.06 -4.17 -18.15
N GLN A 61 -8.84 -4.31 -17.62
CA GLN A 61 -7.81 -3.28 -17.64
C GLN A 61 -6.74 -3.59 -18.71
N GLY A 62 -5.70 -2.75 -18.77
CA GLY A 62 -4.67 -2.86 -19.79
C GLY A 62 -5.15 -2.55 -21.21
N PHE A 63 -4.29 -2.84 -22.17
CA PHE A 63 -4.53 -2.70 -23.59
C PHE A 63 -4.20 -4.00 -24.30
N GLU A 64 -4.99 -4.36 -25.32
CA GLU A 64 -4.77 -5.54 -26.16
C GLU A 64 -3.41 -5.46 -26.88
N GLU A 65 -3.08 -4.27 -27.39
CA GLU A 65 -1.76 -3.96 -27.93
C GLU A 65 -0.84 -3.51 -26.79
N LEU A 66 0.14 -4.35 -26.45
CA LEU A 66 1.23 -4.00 -25.55
C LEU A 66 2.26 -3.17 -26.35
N ASN A 67 2.34 -1.87 -26.10
CA ASN A 67 3.51 -1.11 -26.52
C ASN A 67 4.71 -1.57 -25.68
N GLU A 68 5.91 -1.69 -26.26
CA GLU A 68 7.14 -2.11 -25.54
C GLU A 68 7.37 -1.30 -24.25
N ASP A 69 7.03 -0.01 -24.25
CA ASP A 69 7.11 0.90 -23.09
C ASP A 69 6.08 0.63 -21.97
N GLN A 70 5.08 -0.22 -22.21
CA GLN A 70 4.01 -0.56 -21.27
C GLN A 70 4.12 -1.99 -20.73
N SER A 71 5.20 -2.70 -21.09
CA SER A 71 5.48 -4.05 -20.60
C SER A 71 5.76 -4.04 -19.09
N GLY A 72 4.70 -4.21 -18.31
CA GLY A 72 4.54 -5.25 -17.28
C GLY A 72 5.52 -5.36 -16.10
N VAL A 73 6.61 -4.59 -16.03
CA VAL A 73 7.45 -4.60 -14.84
C VAL A 73 6.72 -3.77 -13.80
N GLY A 74 6.30 -4.44 -12.71
CA GLY A 74 5.71 -3.81 -11.55
C GLY A 74 6.46 -2.53 -11.19
N ARG A 75 5.77 -1.58 -10.56
CA ARG A 75 6.32 -0.28 -10.14
C ARG A 75 7.40 -0.42 -9.03
N VAL A 76 8.41 -1.24 -9.28
CA VAL A 76 9.66 -1.37 -8.55
C VAL A 76 10.37 -0.02 -8.66
N GLY A 77 10.90 0.47 -7.55
CA GLY A 77 11.56 1.78 -7.47
C GLY A 77 10.68 2.97 -7.10
N LYS A 78 9.34 2.84 -6.98
CA LYS A 78 8.47 3.97 -6.55
C LYS A 78 8.34 4.15 -5.03
N GLY A 79 9.26 3.59 -4.24
CA GLY A 79 9.26 3.65 -2.78
C GLY A 79 7.90 3.29 -2.15
N PHE A 80 7.58 3.92 -1.02
CA PHE A 80 6.34 3.80 -0.25
C PHE A 80 5.15 4.60 -0.82
N ARG A 81 5.13 4.89 -2.13
CA ARG A 81 3.95 5.54 -2.73
C ARG A 81 2.75 4.58 -2.76
N VAL A 82 1.64 5.02 -2.17
CA VAL A 82 0.36 4.28 -2.13
C VAL A 82 -0.76 5.11 -2.77
N SER A 83 -1.73 4.47 -3.43
CA SER A 83 -2.85 5.17 -4.08
C SER A 83 -4.16 4.44 -3.86
N SER A 84 -5.25 5.17 -3.69
CA SER A 84 -6.59 4.59 -3.68
C SER A 84 -6.89 3.89 -5.02
N LEU A 85 -7.89 3.02 -5.02
CA LEU A 85 -8.37 2.40 -6.25
C LEU A 85 -8.81 3.45 -7.28
N LYS A 86 -8.56 3.14 -8.55
CA LYS A 86 -8.98 3.98 -9.68
C LYS A 86 -10.48 3.85 -9.90
N LYS A 87 -11.17 4.97 -10.05
CA LYS A 87 -12.58 4.99 -10.45
C LYS A 87 -12.72 4.66 -11.94
N ALA A 88 -13.76 3.91 -12.29
CA ALA A 88 -14.10 3.64 -13.69
C ALA A 88 -14.52 4.94 -14.39
N LYS A 89 -13.86 5.27 -15.51
CA LYS A 89 -14.18 6.46 -16.34
C LYS A 89 -14.68 6.10 -17.74
N GLY A 90 -14.90 4.81 -18.01
CA GLY A 90 -15.12 4.31 -19.37
C GLY A 90 -13.80 4.13 -20.14
N ARG A 91 -13.91 3.67 -21.39
CA ARG A 91 -12.75 3.28 -22.21
C ARG A 91 -13.06 3.29 -23.71
N ASN A 92 -12.07 3.68 -24.51
CA ASN A 92 -12.18 3.75 -25.99
C ASN A 92 -11.34 2.70 -26.74
N LYS A 93 -10.51 1.91 -26.04
CA LYS A 93 -9.63 0.87 -26.61
C LYS A 93 -9.99 -0.50 -26.06
N LYS A 94 -9.55 -1.59 -26.70
CA LYS A 94 -9.76 -2.99 -26.26
C LYS A 94 -8.80 -3.42 -25.15
N ALA A 95 -9.21 -4.40 -24.33
CA ALA A 95 -8.54 -4.77 -23.07
C ALA A 95 -7.51 -5.84 -23.33
N GLY A 96 -6.50 -5.88 -22.47
CA GLY A 96 -5.64 -7.05 -22.39
C GLY A 96 -6.41 -8.27 -21.87
N GLY A 97 -5.74 -9.41 -21.82
CA GLY A 97 -6.30 -10.63 -21.25
C GLY A 97 -6.63 -10.45 -19.77
N SER A 98 -7.89 -10.72 -19.39
CA SER A 98 -8.37 -10.45 -18.03
C SER A 98 -7.62 -11.25 -16.95
N PHE A 99 -7.21 -12.48 -17.25
CA PHE A 99 -6.40 -13.29 -16.35
C PHE A 99 -5.04 -12.63 -16.04
N SER A 100 -4.27 -12.29 -17.07
CA SER A 100 -2.95 -11.65 -16.91
C SER A 100 -3.06 -10.31 -16.18
N GLU A 101 -4.10 -9.52 -16.48
CA GLU A 101 -4.37 -8.28 -15.76
C GLU A 101 -4.69 -8.53 -14.29
N THR A 102 -5.42 -9.59 -13.96
CA THR A 102 -5.73 -9.93 -12.56
C THR A 102 -4.48 -10.34 -11.79
N VAL A 103 -3.61 -11.15 -12.39
CA VAL A 103 -2.32 -11.53 -11.78
C VAL A 103 -1.49 -10.26 -11.47
N ASN A 104 -1.38 -9.35 -12.44
CA ASN A 104 -0.68 -8.08 -12.25
C ASN A 104 -1.32 -7.21 -11.16
N LYS A 105 -2.66 -7.17 -11.11
CA LYS A 105 -3.40 -6.43 -10.07
C LYS A 105 -3.19 -7.00 -8.69
N TYR A 106 -3.16 -8.33 -8.58
CA TYR A 106 -2.93 -9.00 -7.30
C TYR A 106 -1.52 -8.72 -6.79
N GLN A 107 -0.50 -8.81 -7.65
CA GLN A 107 0.86 -8.39 -7.30
C GLN A 107 0.93 -6.91 -6.89
N GLU A 108 0.28 -6.00 -7.64
CA GLU A 108 0.22 -4.57 -7.29
C GLU A 108 -0.46 -4.36 -5.93
N ALA A 109 -1.52 -5.11 -5.62
CA ALA A 109 -2.24 -5.06 -4.36
C ALA A 109 -1.40 -5.52 -3.18
N ILE A 110 -0.66 -6.64 -3.32
CA ILE A 110 0.26 -7.13 -2.28
C ILE A 110 1.33 -6.09 -2.00
N ILE A 111 2.00 -5.59 -3.05
CA ILE A 111 3.09 -4.60 -2.92
C ILE A 111 2.57 -3.30 -2.30
N GLN A 112 1.46 -2.76 -2.81
CA GLN A 112 0.91 -1.51 -2.31
C GLN A 112 0.31 -1.67 -0.90
N GLY A 113 -0.33 -2.80 -0.64
CA GLY A 113 -0.90 -3.14 0.65
C GLY A 113 0.17 -3.25 1.72
N GLY A 114 1.27 -3.95 1.44
CA GLY A 114 2.44 -4.01 2.32
C GLY A 114 3.02 -2.63 2.62
N LYS A 115 3.21 -1.79 1.58
CA LYS A 115 3.65 -0.39 1.75
C LYS A 115 2.69 0.40 2.63
N ASN A 116 1.37 0.26 2.45
CA ASN A 116 0.38 0.98 3.23
C ASN A 116 0.37 0.53 4.69
N LYS A 117 0.45 -0.77 4.97
CA LYS A 117 0.56 -1.31 6.34
C LYS A 117 1.78 -0.74 7.07
N VAL A 118 2.94 -0.63 6.40
CA VAL A 118 4.14 0.01 6.97
C VAL A 118 3.89 1.50 7.27
N LEU A 119 3.28 2.23 6.33
CA LEU A 119 2.95 3.64 6.53
C LEU A 119 1.93 3.87 7.63
N GLN A 120 0.93 2.98 7.81
CA GLN A 120 -0.03 3.06 8.91
C GLN A 120 0.67 2.87 10.26
N LYS A 121 1.61 1.92 10.36
CA LYS A 121 2.43 1.75 11.56
C LYS A 121 3.27 2.98 11.85
N LEU A 122 3.92 3.55 10.83
CA LEU A 122 4.69 4.78 10.97
C LEU A 122 3.80 5.96 11.38
N TYR A 123 2.61 6.10 10.78
CA TYR A 123 1.61 7.11 11.13
C TYR A 123 1.25 7.00 12.61
N ASN A 124 0.88 5.80 13.07
CA ASN A 124 0.49 5.55 14.46
C ASN A 124 1.67 5.77 15.44
N LEU A 125 2.90 5.45 15.01
CA LEU A 125 4.10 5.71 15.81
C LEU A 125 4.30 7.22 16.02
N ILE A 126 4.20 8.00 14.95
CA ILE A 126 4.36 9.47 14.98
C ILE A 126 3.23 10.13 15.78
N GLU A 127 1.99 9.68 15.57
CA GLU A 127 0.82 10.19 16.29
C GLU A 127 0.94 9.97 17.80
N LYS A 128 1.39 8.79 18.22
CA LYS A 128 1.54 8.44 19.64
C LYS A 128 2.83 8.99 20.27
N ASN A 129 3.85 9.29 19.47
CA ASN A 129 5.17 9.71 19.94
C ASN A 129 5.65 10.93 19.14
N PRO A 130 5.07 12.12 19.36
CA PRO A 130 5.55 13.34 18.73
C PRO A 130 6.97 13.67 19.21
N ILE A 131 7.88 13.90 18.28
CA ILE A 131 9.26 14.30 18.57
C ILE A 131 9.42 15.78 18.24
N ILE A 132 9.86 16.55 19.23
CA ILE A 132 10.23 17.96 19.08
C ILE A 132 11.75 18.07 18.90
N GLY A 133 12.16 18.79 17.85
CA GLY A 133 13.55 19.09 17.53
C GLY A 133 14.16 20.11 18.49
N ALA A 134 15.47 20.33 18.36
CA ALA A 134 16.20 21.31 19.16
C ALA A 134 15.75 22.76 18.91
N ASP A 135 15.05 23.00 17.80
CA ASP A 135 14.47 24.28 17.39
C ASP A 135 13.01 24.47 17.84
N ASP A 136 12.53 23.61 18.75
CA ASP A 136 11.15 23.59 19.27
C ASP A 136 10.08 23.31 18.20
N LYS A 137 10.49 22.71 17.06
CA LYS A 137 9.57 22.31 15.98
C LYS A 137 9.45 20.79 15.89
N PRO A 138 8.28 20.25 15.50
CA PRO A 138 8.13 18.82 15.31
C PRO A 138 9.03 18.35 14.16
N VAL A 139 9.80 17.28 14.38
CA VAL A 139 10.62 16.62 13.35
C VAL A 139 9.73 15.96 12.29
N TRP A 140 8.57 15.49 12.74
CA TRP A 140 7.49 14.96 11.92
C TRP A 140 6.15 15.16 12.60
N ASN A 141 5.08 15.16 11.82
CA ASN A 141 3.73 15.23 12.35
C ASN A 141 2.73 14.56 11.41
N VAL A 142 1.62 14.07 11.97
CA VAL A 142 0.50 13.57 11.19
C VAL A 142 -0.43 14.72 10.80
N LEU A 143 -1.07 14.60 9.64
CA LEU A 143 -2.08 15.53 9.15
C LEU A 143 -3.33 14.77 8.72
N GLU A 144 -4.47 15.35 9.06
CA GLU A 144 -5.78 14.94 8.55
C GLU A 144 -6.45 16.11 7.83
N ALA A 145 -7.10 15.82 6.71
CA ALA A 145 -7.81 16.84 5.96
C ALA A 145 -9.18 17.11 6.59
N LYS A 146 -9.40 18.33 7.07
CA LYS A 146 -10.68 18.74 7.68
C LYS A 146 -11.83 18.87 6.66
N ASN A 147 -11.50 19.11 5.39
CA ASN A 147 -12.47 19.29 4.33
C ASN A 147 -11.91 18.79 2.97
N LYS A 148 -12.77 18.74 1.96
CA LYS A 148 -12.44 18.25 0.62
C LYS A 148 -11.39 19.09 -0.11
N GLU A 149 -11.38 20.40 0.10
CA GLU A 149 -10.39 21.30 -0.50
C GLU A 149 -8.99 21.02 0.03
N LYS A 150 -8.86 20.95 1.37
CA LYS A 150 -7.59 20.63 2.03
C LYS A 150 -7.12 19.22 1.69
N LEU A 151 -8.04 18.27 1.56
CA LEU A 151 -7.74 16.92 1.11
C LEU A 151 -7.10 16.93 -0.28
N ASN A 152 -7.70 17.63 -1.23
CA ASN A 152 -7.17 17.74 -2.59
C ASN A 152 -5.82 18.46 -2.62
N GLU A 153 -5.63 19.49 -1.80
CA GLU A 153 -4.37 20.19 -1.63
C GLU A 153 -3.27 19.24 -1.13
N LEU A 154 -3.51 18.51 -0.04
CA LEU A 154 -2.54 17.56 0.53
C LEU A 154 -2.25 16.39 -0.42
N ILE A 155 -3.25 15.89 -1.16
CA ILE A 155 -3.03 14.88 -2.21
C ILE A 155 -2.10 15.44 -3.29
N ARG A 156 -2.38 16.65 -3.80
CA ARG A 156 -1.53 17.30 -4.81
C ARG A 156 -0.11 17.53 -4.31
N GLU A 157 0.04 18.01 -3.08
CA GLU A 157 1.33 18.23 -2.45
C GLU A 157 2.10 16.92 -2.30
N SER A 158 1.47 15.87 -1.75
CA SER A 158 2.10 14.56 -1.55
C SER A 158 2.57 13.88 -2.84
N ASN A 159 1.90 14.17 -3.97
CA ASN A 159 2.27 13.62 -5.28
C ASN A 159 3.49 14.34 -5.90
N LYS A 160 3.87 15.53 -5.40
CA LYS A 160 5.13 16.18 -5.82
C LYS A 160 6.32 15.38 -5.31
N GLU A 161 7.37 15.33 -6.11
CA GLU A 161 8.61 14.63 -5.78
C GLU A 161 9.27 15.26 -4.54
N ASN A 162 9.53 16.58 -4.60
CA ASN A 162 10.21 17.32 -3.53
C ASN A 162 9.29 17.74 -2.36
N SER A 163 8.23 16.97 -2.11
CA SER A 163 7.32 17.24 -1.01
C SER A 163 7.70 16.43 0.22
N GLY A 164 7.79 17.11 1.36
CA GLY A 164 7.92 16.50 2.70
C GLY A 164 6.69 15.74 3.19
N ILE A 165 5.71 15.44 2.32
CA ILE A 165 4.46 14.78 2.69
C ILE A 165 4.35 13.41 2.03
N ILE A 166 4.05 12.39 2.84
CA ILE A 166 3.66 11.06 2.40
C ILE A 166 2.18 10.86 2.73
N LYS A 167 1.42 10.32 1.78
CA LYS A 167 0.04 9.91 2.00
C LYS A 167 -0.03 8.45 2.47
N VAL A 168 -0.95 8.17 3.36
CA VAL A 168 -1.29 6.84 3.88
C VAL A 168 -2.80 6.66 3.81
N LEU A 169 -3.28 5.43 3.61
CA LEU A 169 -4.71 5.13 3.58
C LEU A 169 -5.14 4.42 4.86
N PHE A 170 -6.28 4.81 5.41
CA PHE A 170 -7.00 4.08 6.46
C PHE A 170 -8.45 3.95 6.00
N ASP A 171 -8.93 2.72 5.85
CA ASP A 171 -10.29 2.40 5.39
C ASP A 171 -10.71 3.21 4.16
N GLY A 172 -9.81 3.29 3.16
CA GLY A 172 -10.03 4.03 1.91
C GLY A 172 -9.94 5.56 2.03
N LYS A 173 -9.66 6.12 3.21
CA LYS A 173 -9.49 7.56 3.46
C LYS A 173 -8.02 7.93 3.54
N TYR A 174 -7.63 9.02 2.90
CA TYR A 174 -6.25 9.52 2.98
C TYR A 174 -6.00 10.24 4.31
N LYS A 175 -4.93 9.84 4.98
CA LYS A 175 -4.22 10.63 5.99
C LYS A 175 -2.79 10.92 5.50
N PHE A 176 -2.06 11.77 6.20
CA PHE A 176 -0.74 12.18 5.75
C PHE A 176 0.28 12.24 6.89
N ILE A 177 1.53 11.98 6.54
CA ILE A 177 2.71 12.18 7.38
C ILE A 177 3.50 13.32 6.75
N ARG A 178 3.80 14.36 7.53
CA ARG A 178 4.67 15.46 7.12
C ARG A 178 5.98 15.38 7.89
N PHE A 179 7.08 15.44 7.16
CA PHE A 179 8.44 15.53 7.69
C PHE A 179 8.89 16.99 7.64
N ALA A 180 9.59 17.43 8.68
CA ALA A 180 10.22 18.75 8.70
C ALA A 180 11.30 18.87 7.61
N ASP A 181 12.03 17.79 7.36
CA ASP A 181 12.99 17.68 6.26
C ASP A 181 12.36 16.93 5.07
N PRO A 182 12.12 17.62 3.93
CA PRO A 182 11.52 17.01 2.75
C PRO A 182 12.25 15.78 2.22
N ARG A 183 13.58 15.71 2.43
CA ARG A 183 14.43 14.61 1.95
C ARG A 183 14.09 13.27 2.58
N MET A 184 13.56 13.27 3.81
CA MET A 184 13.07 12.06 4.45
C MET A 184 11.87 11.47 3.68
N ALA A 185 10.94 12.34 3.27
CA ALA A 185 9.80 11.93 2.48
C ALA A 185 10.20 11.51 1.05
N GLU A 186 11.14 12.22 0.42
CA GLU A 186 11.70 11.89 -0.89
C GLU A 186 12.35 10.51 -0.90
N THR A 187 13.17 10.22 0.12
CA THR A 187 13.81 8.92 0.32
C THR A 187 12.76 7.81 0.39
N MET A 188 11.72 8.02 1.22
CA MET A 188 10.62 7.06 1.33
C MET A 188 9.82 6.94 0.04
N LYS A 189 9.67 8.00 -0.75
CA LYS A 189 9.02 7.95 -2.07
C LYS A 189 9.88 7.29 -3.15
N GLY A 190 11.15 6.99 -2.86
CA GLY A 190 12.10 6.43 -3.82
C GLY A 190 12.50 7.41 -4.91
N THR A 191 12.46 8.73 -4.64
CA THR A 191 12.87 9.77 -5.60
C THR A 191 14.34 10.16 -5.47
N THR A 192 15.04 9.68 -4.45
CA THR A 192 16.43 10.03 -4.18
C THR A 192 17.38 8.96 -4.72
N VAL A 193 18.37 9.38 -5.51
CA VAL A 193 19.60 8.61 -5.78
C VAL A 193 20.59 8.98 -4.66
N PHE A 194 20.96 8.03 -3.81
CA PHE A 194 21.88 8.32 -2.70
C PHE A 194 23.29 8.56 -3.21
N ASN A 195 23.81 9.78 -3.04
CA ASN A 195 25.24 10.06 -3.09
C ASN A 195 25.78 10.22 -1.65
N SER A 196 26.98 9.73 -1.38
CA SER A 196 27.58 9.66 -0.03
C SER A 196 27.69 11.01 0.70
N GLY A 197 27.61 12.15 -0.02
CA GLY A 197 27.61 13.50 0.55
C GLY A 197 26.25 13.97 1.11
N ASP A 198 25.14 13.39 0.65
CA ASP A 198 23.77 13.80 1.02
C ASP A 198 23.28 13.16 2.34
N ALA A 199 24.04 12.19 2.87
CA ALA A 199 23.76 11.53 4.14
C ALA A 199 24.05 12.44 5.35
N ILE A 200 25.07 13.30 5.27
CA ILE A 200 25.54 14.11 6.42
C ILE A 200 24.47 15.06 6.98
N PRO A 201 23.69 15.80 6.17
CA PRO A 201 22.68 16.70 6.71
C PRO A 201 21.39 15.97 7.12
N ILE A 202 21.11 14.76 6.61
CA ILE A 202 20.03 13.89 7.10
C ILE A 202 20.39 13.35 8.49
N ILE A 203 21.64 12.91 8.68
CA ILE A 203 22.17 12.43 9.98
C ILE A 203 22.20 13.55 11.03
N ARG A 204 22.45 14.80 10.62
CA ARG A 204 22.43 15.94 11.56
C ARG A 204 21.04 16.24 12.11
N ASN A 205 19.99 16.03 11.31
CA ASN A 205 18.58 16.11 11.75
C ASN A 205 18.13 14.87 12.55
N ILE A 206 18.86 13.76 12.47
CA ILE A 206 18.71 12.56 13.32
C ILE A 206 19.27 12.78 14.75
N ALA A 207 19.97 13.87 15.03
CA ALA A 207 20.42 14.18 16.40
C ALA A 207 19.26 14.27 17.42
N GLY A 208 18.08 14.74 17.00
CA GLY A 208 16.85 14.71 17.81
C GLY A 208 16.30 13.30 18.04
N LEU A 209 16.46 12.40 17.06
CA LEU A 209 16.13 10.98 17.18
C LEU A 209 17.12 10.27 18.11
N ASN A 210 18.42 10.61 18.06
CA ASN A 210 19.40 10.12 19.01
C ASN A 210 19.09 10.59 20.44
N ARG A 211 18.59 11.83 20.61
CA ARG A 211 18.12 12.34 21.91
C ARG A 211 16.84 11.66 22.38
N PHE A 212 15.91 11.34 21.47
CA PHE A 212 14.71 10.55 21.72
C PHE A 212 15.03 9.09 22.10
N LEU A 213 15.92 8.43 21.35
CA LEU A 213 16.42 7.09 21.65
C LEU A 213 17.19 7.09 22.99
N SER A 214 18.00 8.11 23.24
CA SER A 214 18.72 8.27 24.52
C SER A 214 17.78 8.60 25.69
N SER A 215 16.70 9.35 25.47
CA SER A 215 15.68 9.64 26.50
C SER A 215 14.77 8.44 26.78
N MET A 216 14.52 7.58 25.78
CA MET A 216 13.87 6.28 25.98
C MET A 216 14.74 5.31 26.79
N ILE A 217 16.07 5.38 26.65
CA ILE A 217 17.01 4.58 27.44
C ILE A 217 17.15 5.11 28.88
N THR A 218 17.00 6.43 29.10
CA THR A 218 17.44 7.05 30.37
C THR A 218 16.29 7.62 31.23
N THR A 219 15.08 7.85 30.70
CA THR A 219 14.07 8.66 31.44
C THR A 219 12.68 8.04 31.57
N TYR A 220 12.28 7.05 30.78
CA TYR A 220 10.95 6.43 30.95
C TYR A 220 11.01 4.92 30.81
N ASP A 221 10.60 4.26 31.89
CA ASP A 221 10.49 2.82 32.09
C ASP A 221 10.19 2.04 30.78
N PRO A 222 11.07 1.10 30.36
CA PRO A 222 10.84 0.31 29.16
C PRO A 222 9.50 -0.42 29.19
N GLU A 223 8.92 -0.74 30.35
CA GLU A 223 7.63 -1.44 30.41
C GLU A 223 6.47 -0.73 29.70
N PHE A 224 6.43 0.61 29.63
CA PHE A 224 5.25 1.33 29.11
C PHE A 224 5.24 1.47 27.58
N ILE A 225 6.41 1.71 26.96
CA ILE A 225 6.54 1.78 25.49
C ILE A 225 6.58 0.37 24.91
N PHE A 226 7.30 -0.57 25.55
CA PHE A 226 7.31 -1.95 25.09
C PHE A 226 5.94 -2.58 25.20
N ARG A 227 5.08 -2.32 26.19
CA ARG A 227 3.73 -2.91 26.22
C ARG A 227 2.82 -2.46 25.06
N ASN A 228 2.99 -1.26 24.50
CA ASN A 228 2.27 -0.85 23.28
C ASN A 228 2.95 -1.35 22.00
N PHE A 229 4.28 -1.42 21.96
CA PHE A 229 5.04 -1.94 20.84
C PHE A 229 4.89 -3.47 20.73
N THR A 230 5.05 -4.22 21.82
CA THR A 230 4.96 -5.70 21.87
C THR A 230 3.54 -6.24 21.85
N ARG A 231 2.50 -5.46 22.17
CA ARG A 231 1.10 -5.89 21.95
C ARG A 231 0.75 -5.92 20.46
N ASP A 232 1.32 -5.01 19.66
CA ASP A 232 0.99 -4.85 18.23
C ASP A 232 2.08 -5.40 17.26
N VAL A 233 3.22 -5.85 17.80
CA VAL A 233 4.34 -6.44 17.03
C VAL A 233 4.21 -7.94 16.68
N PRO A 234 3.59 -8.86 17.45
CA PRO A 234 3.69 -10.30 17.19
C PRO A 234 2.64 -10.85 16.22
N ALA A 235 2.44 -10.19 15.08
CA ALA A 235 1.73 -10.80 13.94
C ALA A 235 2.29 -10.38 12.58
N GLY A 236 2.67 -9.11 12.42
CA GLY A 236 3.08 -8.56 11.12
C GLY A 236 4.55 -8.73 10.75
N LEU A 237 5.46 -8.93 11.73
CA LEU A 237 6.89 -9.12 11.45
C LEU A 237 7.22 -10.57 11.11
N VAL A 238 6.50 -11.53 11.71
CA VAL A 238 6.69 -12.97 11.50
C VAL A 238 6.23 -13.40 10.10
N ASN A 239 5.15 -12.82 9.56
CA ASN A 239 4.72 -13.09 8.18
C ASN A 239 5.69 -12.49 7.14
N LEU A 240 6.27 -11.31 7.42
CA LEU A 240 7.18 -10.65 6.48
C LEU A 240 8.58 -11.31 6.44
N VAL A 241 9.00 -11.96 7.53
CA VAL A 241 10.27 -12.70 7.61
C VAL A 241 10.09 -14.18 7.25
N GLY A 242 8.88 -14.73 7.46
CA GLY A 242 8.54 -16.10 7.08
C GLY A 242 8.39 -16.34 5.57
N GLU A 243 8.01 -15.31 4.79
CA GLU A 243 7.90 -15.41 3.33
C GLU A 243 9.24 -15.54 2.58
N GLN A 244 10.38 -15.32 3.25
CA GLN A 244 11.71 -15.63 2.69
C GLN A 244 12.25 -17.01 3.08
N THR A 245 11.51 -17.77 3.91
CA THR A 245 11.93 -19.10 4.37
C THR A 245 11.06 -20.26 3.89
N ASN A 246 10.10 -20.02 2.98
CA ASN A 246 9.47 -21.11 2.23
C ASN A 246 10.46 -21.70 1.22
N LYS A 247 11.39 -22.52 1.75
CA LYS A 247 12.14 -23.52 0.99
C LYS A 247 11.15 -24.57 0.48
N GLY A 248 10.85 -24.50 -0.81
CA GLY A 248 10.11 -25.54 -1.52
C GLY A 248 9.49 -25.04 -2.82
N GLY A 249 10.31 -24.68 -3.81
CA GLY A 249 9.82 -24.26 -5.12
C GLY A 249 10.90 -24.27 -6.20
N PHE A 250 11.10 -25.45 -6.81
CA PHE A 250 11.60 -25.72 -8.16
C PHE A 250 12.63 -24.75 -8.77
N LEU A 251 13.90 -24.86 -8.36
CA LEU A 251 15.07 -24.61 -9.22
C LEU A 251 16.25 -25.42 -8.65
N ASP A 252 16.24 -26.73 -8.90
CA ASP A 252 17.42 -27.58 -8.73
C ASP A 252 17.53 -28.41 -10.01
N GLY A 253 18.49 -28.06 -10.87
CA GLY A 253 18.67 -28.70 -12.18
C GLY A 253 19.26 -27.79 -13.25
N ALA A 254 20.48 -27.31 -13.04
CA ALA A 254 21.51 -27.08 -14.07
C ALA A 254 22.86 -26.79 -13.41
#